data_AF-A0AAN8IPD4-F1
#
_entry.id   AF-A0AAN8IPD4-F1
#
_cell.length_a   1.000
_cell.length_b   1.000
_cell.length_c   1.000
_cell.angle_alpha   90.00
_cell.angle_beta   90.00
_cell.angle_gamma   90.00
#
_symmetry.space_group_name_H-M   'P 1'
#
loop_
_entity.id
_entity.type
_entity.pdbx_description
1 polymer ?
#
loop_
_entity_poly.entity_id
_entity_poly.type
_entity_poly.pdbx_seq_one_letter_code
_entity_poly.pdbx_strand_id
1 'polypeptide(L)'
;MSNKGTANTLSVPPETIRPAAQLFETTGGTVDRPRSGRLTTVKTKANVEMICEKIRRNKIGSMGRTAEDMGISEKTVRRIVLNKLRMKNYKIYKTTGSKKKIKK
;
A
#
# COMPACT_ATOMS: atom_id res chain seq x y z
N MET A 1 -21.02 32.36 4.35
CA MET A 1 -22.40 31.81 4.43
C MET A 1 -22.51 31.00 5.70
N SER A 2 -23.63 31.06 6.42
CA SER A 2 -23.84 30.24 7.63
C SER A 2 -24.17 28.79 7.23
N ASN A 3 -23.65 27.80 7.98
CA ASN A 3 -23.91 26.36 7.78
C ASN A 3 -25.42 26.03 7.72
N LYS A 4 -26.27 26.83 8.38
CA LYS A 4 -27.73 26.68 8.36
C LYS A 4 -28.34 27.14 7.02
N GLY A 5 -27.77 28.18 6.40
CA GLY A 5 -28.21 28.66 5.09
C GLY A 5 -27.86 27.68 3.98
N THR A 6 -26.66 27.12 4.01
CA THR A 6 -26.21 26.09 3.06
C THR A 6 -27.02 24.80 3.20
N ALA A 7 -27.44 24.43 4.42
CA ALA A 7 -28.29 23.26 4.66
C ALA A 7 -29.64 23.37 3.96
N ASN A 8 -30.28 24.54 4.08
CA ASN A 8 -31.57 24.79 3.45
C ASN A 8 -31.47 24.85 1.93
N THR A 9 -30.39 25.43 1.38
CA THR A 9 -30.17 25.49 -0.08
C THR A 9 -29.88 24.13 -0.69
N LEU A 10 -29.09 23.30 -0.01
CA LEU A 10 -28.67 21.99 -0.51
C LEU A 10 -29.63 20.85 -0.10
N SER A 11 -30.66 21.15 0.70
CA SER A 11 -31.60 20.17 1.26
C SER A 11 -30.89 19.01 1.96
N VAL A 12 -29.85 19.31 2.73
CA VAL A 12 -29.09 18.33 3.51
C VAL A 12 -29.11 18.69 5.00
N PRO A 13 -29.04 17.71 5.91
CA PRO A 13 -28.99 17.98 7.34
C PRO A 13 -27.77 18.84 7.71
N PRO A 14 -27.90 19.83 8.62
CA PRO A 14 -26.78 20.62 9.10
C PRO A 14 -25.63 19.80 9.69
N GLU A 15 -25.94 18.60 10.23
CA GLU A 15 -25.00 17.62 10.78
C GLU A 15 -24.05 17.07 9.72
N THR A 16 -24.46 17.06 8.45
CA THR A 16 -23.63 16.63 7.32
C THR A 16 -22.71 17.75 6.83
N ILE A 17 -23.19 19.00 6.85
CA ILE A 17 -22.43 20.15 6.37
C ILE A 17 -21.29 20.50 7.31
N ARG A 18 -21.51 20.45 8.63
CA ARG A 18 -20.48 20.79 9.62
C ARG A 18 -19.17 20.00 9.46
N PRO A 19 -19.17 18.65 9.45
CA PRO A 19 -17.95 17.87 9.26
C PRO A 19 -17.38 18.03 7.85
N ALA A 20 -18.22 18.22 6.82
CA ALA A 20 -17.76 18.46 5.45
C ALA A 20 -17.02 19.81 5.31
N ALA A 21 -17.57 20.88 5.89
CA ALA A 21 -16.94 22.20 5.92
C ALA A 21 -15.61 22.16 6.69
N GLN A 22 -15.58 21.51 7.85
CA GLN A 22 -14.34 21.34 8.62
C GLN A 22 -13.30 20.49 7.87
N LEU A 23 -13.74 19.45 7.15
CA LEU A 23 -12.86 18.63 6.31
C LEU A 23 -12.28 19.44 5.14
N PHE A 24 -13.09 20.32 4.54
CA PHE A 24 -12.67 21.22 3.47
C PHE A 24 -11.66 22.26 3.97
N GLU A 25 -11.89 22.90 5.12
CA GLU A 25 -10.93 23.85 5.71
C GLU A 25 -9.59 23.20 6.05
N THR A 26 -9.61 21.95 6.52
CA THR A 26 -8.40 21.22 6.92
C THR A 26 -7.65 20.57 5.76
N THR A 27 -8.36 20.07 4.74
CA THR A 27 -7.78 19.26 3.66
C THR A 27 -7.70 20.03 2.34
N GLY A 28 -8.46 21.12 2.19
CA GLY A 28 -8.59 21.90 0.96
C GLY A 28 -9.31 21.17 -0.19
N GLY A 29 -9.85 19.99 0.07
CA GLY A 29 -10.46 19.11 -0.92
C GLY A 29 -11.87 18.67 -0.53
N THR A 30 -12.64 18.23 -1.52
CA THR A 30 -13.99 17.70 -1.38
C THR A 30 -14.05 16.18 -1.27
N VAL A 31 -12.89 15.52 -1.37
CA VAL A 31 -12.79 14.06 -1.33
C VAL A 31 -12.74 13.60 0.12
N ASP A 32 -13.52 12.55 0.43
CA ASP A 32 -13.50 11.91 1.74
C ASP A 32 -12.11 11.39 2.10
N ARG A 33 -11.80 11.42 3.41
CA ARG A 33 -10.59 10.78 3.92
C ARG A 33 -10.65 9.28 3.67
N PRO A 34 -9.54 8.66 3.23
CA PRO A 34 -9.50 7.21 3.09
C PRO A 34 -9.82 6.57 4.44
N ARG A 35 -10.82 5.69 4.46
CA ARG A 35 -11.19 4.98 5.69
C ARG A 35 -10.03 4.09 6.14
N SER A 36 -9.84 3.99 7.46
CA SER A 36 -8.89 3.06 8.05
C SER A 36 -9.28 1.64 7.67
N GLY A 37 -8.50 1.03 6.78
CA GLY A 37 -8.65 -0.37 6.41
C GLY A 37 -8.11 -1.31 7.49
N ARG A 38 -8.25 -2.62 7.28
CA ARG A 38 -7.70 -3.64 8.17
C ARG A 38 -6.17 -3.51 8.26
N LEU A 39 -5.64 -3.47 9.48
CA LEU A 39 -4.20 -3.45 9.73
C LEU A 39 -3.53 -4.70 9.14
N THR A 40 -2.40 -4.50 8.48
CA THR A 40 -1.61 -5.60 7.92
C THR A 40 -0.60 -6.11 8.95
N THR A 41 -0.82 -7.31 9.47
CA THR A 41 0.04 -7.93 10.50
C THR A 41 1.37 -8.46 9.94
N VAL A 42 1.35 -9.17 8.82
CA VAL A 42 2.56 -9.85 8.30
C VAL A 42 3.42 -8.95 7.41
N LYS A 43 2.84 -7.92 6.79
CA LYS A 43 3.53 -7.03 5.83
C LYS A 43 4.11 -5.79 6.52
N THR A 44 4.65 -5.95 7.72
CA THR A 44 5.32 -4.87 8.43
C THR A 44 6.59 -4.43 7.69
N LYS A 45 7.05 -3.20 7.94
CA LYS A 45 8.29 -2.67 7.34
C LYS A 45 9.50 -3.55 7.66
N ALA A 46 9.62 -3.98 8.92
CA ALA A 46 10.67 -4.89 9.38
C ALA A 46 10.70 -6.20 8.59
N ASN A 47 9.53 -6.84 8.36
CA ASN A 47 9.47 -8.07 7.58
C ASN A 47 9.86 -7.85 6.11
N VAL A 48 9.49 -6.70 5.53
CA VAL A 48 9.88 -6.35 4.15
C VAL A 48 11.40 -6.19 4.04
N GLU A 49 12.03 -5.52 5.00
CA GLU A 49 13.48 -5.31 5.05
C GLU A 49 14.22 -6.64 5.25
N MET A 50 13.75 -7.49 6.15
CA MET A 50 14.34 -8.81 6.39
C MET A 50 14.27 -9.70 5.14
N ILE A 51 13.13 -9.73 4.43
CA ILE A 51 13.00 -10.44 3.16
C ILE A 51 13.97 -9.88 2.12
N CYS A 52 14.09 -8.56 2.03
CA CYS A 52 15.01 -7.88 1.11
C CYS A 52 16.47 -8.31 1.38
N GLU A 53 16.88 -8.31 2.64
CA GLU A 53 18.22 -8.74 3.03
C GLU A 53 18.48 -10.21 2.71
N LYS A 54 17.53 -11.11 3.01
CA LYS A 54 17.68 -12.54 2.71
C LYS A 54 17.85 -12.80 1.22
N ILE A 55 17.04 -12.15 0.38
CA ILE A 55 17.17 -12.22 -1.08
C ILE A 55 18.49 -11.62 -1.55
N ARG A 56 18.97 -10.54 -0.93
CA ARG A 56 20.26 -9.92 -1.27
C ARG A 56 21.43 -10.86 -0.97
N ARG A 57 21.40 -11.53 0.20
CA ARG A 57 22.42 -12.49 0.65
C ARG A 57 22.41 -13.76 -0.20
N ASN A 58 21.23 -14.28 -0.56
CA ASN A 58 21.08 -15.46 -1.40
C ASN A 58 20.11 -15.21 -2.57
N LYS A 59 20.64 -14.68 -3.68
CA LYS A 59 19.84 -14.29 -4.86
C LYS A 59 19.21 -15.46 -5.61
N ILE A 60 19.77 -16.66 -5.48
CA ILE A 60 19.30 -17.88 -6.16
C ILE A 60 18.25 -18.62 -5.29
N GLY A 61 18.17 -18.26 -4.01
CA GLY A 61 17.29 -18.89 -3.03
C GLY A 61 15.81 -18.88 -3.42
N SER A 62 15.14 -19.99 -3.12
CA SER A 62 13.68 -20.12 -3.26
C SER A 62 12.95 -19.22 -2.25
N MET A 63 11.85 -18.60 -2.68
CA MET A 63 10.94 -17.87 -1.78
C MET A 63 10.35 -18.76 -0.68
N GLY A 64 10.20 -20.06 -0.95
CA GLY A 64 9.74 -21.05 0.02
C GLY A 64 10.69 -21.19 1.21
N ARG A 65 12.00 -21.25 0.96
CA ARG A 65 13.01 -21.29 2.04
C ARG A 65 13.00 -20.02 2.88
N THR A 66 12.90 -18.85 2.23
CA THR A 66 12.75 -17.57 2.95
C THR A 66 11.49 -17.56 3.83
N ALA A 67 10.41 -18.19 3.35
CA ALA A 67 9.14 -18.28 4.06
C ALA A 67 9.23 -19.22 5.27
N GLU A 68 9.83 -20.40 5.09
CA GLU A 68 10.12 -21.37 6.16
C GLU A 68 10.97 -20.73 7.26
N ASP A 69 12.09 -20.09 6.89
CA ASP A 69 12.97 -19.46 7.86
C ASP A 69 12.29 -18.33 8.67
N MET A 70 11.30 -17.67 8.08
CA MET A 70 10.58 -16.55 8.71
C MET A 70 9.26 -16.99 9.35
N GLY A 71 8.87 -18.26 9.24
CA GLY A 71 7.59 -18.78 9.74
C GLY A 71 6.36 -18.13 9.08
N ILE A 72 6.49 -17.65 7.84
CA ILE A 72 5.41 -16.96 7.12
C ILE A 72 4.99 -17.81 5.92
N SER A 73 3.74 -17.69 5.47
CA SER A 73 3.29 -18.35 4.24
C SER A 73 4.08 -17.89 3.01
N GLU A 74 4.48 -18.81 2.13
CA GLU A 74 5.18 -18.50 0.87
C GLU A 74 4.40 -17.47 0.04
N LYS A 75 3.07 -17.61 -0.04
CA LYS A 75 2.18 -16.68 -0.76
C LYS A 75 2.33 -15.23 -0.29
N THR A 76 2.58 -15.02 1.00
CA THR A 76 2.78 -13.69 1.58
C THR A 76 4.16 -13.15 1.22
N VAL A 77 5.22 -13.96 1.32
CA VAL A 77 6.56 -13.59 0.86
C VAL A 77 6.53 -13.21 -0.62
N ARG A 78 5.93 -14.03 -1.48
CA ARG A 78 5.74 -13.74 -2.91
C ARG A 78 5.02 -12.41 -3.14
N ARG A 79 3.93 -12.13 -2.41
CA ARG A 79 3.20 -10.85 -2.51
C ARG A 79 4.05 -9.66 -2.07
N ILE A 80 4.88 -9.81 -1.05
CA ILE A 80 5.81 -8.76 -0.59
C ILE A 80 6.86 -8.50 -1.68
N VAL A 81 7.48 -9.55 -2.21
CA VAL A 81 8.52 -9.44 -3.23
C VAL A 81 7.98 -8.77 -4.51
N LEU A 82 6.80 -9.18 -4.98
CA LEU A 82 6.18 -8.60 -6.18
C LEU A 82 5.68 -7.17 -5.96
N ASN A 83 4.91 -6.92 -4.88
CA ASN A 83 4.18 -5.66 -4.75
C ASN A 83 4.98 -4.57 -4.01
N LYS A 84 5.81 -4.95 -3.04
CA LYS A 84 6.58 -4.01 -2.21
C LYS A 84 8.01 -3.86 -2.73
N LEU A 85 8.71 -4.97 -3.00
CA LEU A 85 10.08 -4.93 -3.52
C LEU A 85 10.15 -4.75 -5.04
N ARG A 86 9.01 -4.86 -5.75
CA ARG A 86 8.89 -4.71 -7.21
C ARG A 86 9.84 -5.62 -7.99
N MET A 87 10.25 -6.75 -7.41
CA MET A 87 11.11 -7.72 -8.06
C MET A 87 10.26 -8.61 -8.96
N LYS A 88 10.67 -8.79 -10.22
CA LYS A 88 9.95 -9.62 -11.19
C LYS A 88 10.32 -11.09 -11.04
N ASN A 89 9.36 -11.97 -11.34
CA ASN A 89 9.63 -13.40 -11.45
C ASN A 89 10.68 -13.66 -12.53
N TYR A 90 11.70 -14.48 -12.20
CA TYR A 90 12.83 -14.78 -13.09
C TYR A 90 12.41 -15.31 -14.47
N LYS A 91 11.36 -16.16 -14.54
CA LYS A 91 10.83 -16.68 -15.81
C LYS A 91 10.32 -15.58 -16.75
N ILE A 92 9.57 -14.60 -16.21
CA ILE A 92 9.04 -13.46 -16.99
C ILE A 92 10.19 -12.54 -17.42
N TYR A 93 11.17 -12.33 -16.54
CA TYR A 93 12.35 -11.52 -16.83
C TYR A 93 13.17 -12.06 -18.02
N LYS A 94 13.28 -13.39 -18.17
CA LYS A 94 14.02 -14.02 -19.28
C LYS A 94 13.28 -13.95 -20.62
N THR A 95 11.96 -14.06 -20.64
CA THR A 95 11.17 -14.02 -21.89
C THR A 95 11.12 -12.62 -22.50
N THR A 96 11.11 -11.57 -21.67
CA THR A 96 11.14 -10.18 -22.13
C THR A 96 12.54 -9.59 -22.01
N GLY A 97 13.46 -9.95 -22.90
CA GLY A 97 14.78 -9.32 -22.99
C GLY A 97 14.64 -7.79 -23.11
N SER A 98 14.77 -7.07 -21.99
CA SER A 98 14.70 -5.61 -21.99
C SER A 98 15.48 -5.05 -20.80
N LYS A 99 16.71 -4.63 -21.10
CA LYS A 99 17.58 -3.82 -20.26
C LYS A 99 16.83 -2.52 -19.89
N LYS A 100 16.23 -2.43 -18.70
CA LYS A 100 15.81 -1.15 -18.14
C LYS A 100 16.64 -0.86 -16.91
N LYS A 101 17.56 0.12 -17.07
CA LYS A 101 18.40 0.68 -16.00
C LYS A 101 17.49 1.15 -14.87
N ILE A 102 17.80 0.72 -13.65
CA ILE A 102 17.21 1.26 -12.42
C ILE A 102 17.67 2.72 -12.34
N LYS A 103 16.74 3.67 -12.47
CA LYS A 103 17.03 5.09 -12.18
C LYS A 103 17.26 5.21 -10.67
N LYS A 104 18.43 5.75 -10.30
CA LYS A 104 18.76 6.19 -8.94
C LYS A 104 17.84 7.32 -8.52
#